data_AF-X8E1H8-F1
#
_entry.id   AF-X8E1H8-F1
#
_cell.length_a   1.000
_cell.length_b   1.000
_cell.length_c   1.000
_cell.angle_alpha   90.00
_cell.angle_beta   90.00
_cell.angle_gamma   90.00
#
_symmetry.space_group_name_H-M   'P 1'
#
loop_
_entity.id
_entity.type
_entity.pdbx_description
1 polymer ?
#
loop_
_entity_poly.entity_id
_entity_poly.type
_entity_poly.pdbx_seq_one_letter_code
_entity_poly.pdbx_strand_id
1 'polypeptide(L)'
;MAAHAHHYLAIFNDNGRPLYLGRSKRIASPEQRLVLHARDRGCTHPGCHVPGYLCQVHHITDWAHDGPTDIDNPTSHKTDLTHTPYQMGYRVQYTTSRWLWTLA
;
A
#
# COMPACT_ATOMS: atom_id res chain seq x y z
N MET A 1 1.65 -14.11 -26.09
CA MET A 1 2.90 -13.52 -25.56
C MET A 1 2.84 -13.57 -24.05
N ALA A 2 3.49 -14.55 -23.41
CA ALA A 2 3.66 -14.56 -21.96
C ALA A 2 5.08 -14.05 -21.68
N ALA A 3 5.19 -12.87 -21.07
CA ALA A 3 6.48 -12.32 -20.68
C ALA A 3 7.07 -13.14 -19.52
N HIS A 4 8.40 -13.23 -19.46
CA HIS A 4 9.12 -13.82 -18.35
C HIS A 4 8.58 -13.28 -17.01
N ALA A 5 8.00 -14.16 -16.20
CA ALA A 5 7.57 -13.82 -14.86
C ALA A 5 8.72 -14.08 -13.89
N HIS A 6 9.18 -13.05 -13.21
CA HIS A 6 10.08 -13.22 -12.08
C HIS A 6 9.24 -13.64 -10.87
N HIS A 7 9.40 -14.89 -10.44
CA HIS A 7 8.74 -15.39 -9.24
C HIS A 7 9.49 -14.86 -8.02
N TYR A 8 8.81 -14.04 -7.22
CA TYR A 8 9.34 -13.56 -5.95
C TYR A 8 8.65 -14.32 -4.81
N LEU A 9 9.44 -14.91 -3.91
CA LEU A 9 8.94 -15.54 -2.69
C LEU A 9 8.96 -14.49 -1.56
N ALA A 10 7.78 -14.13 -1.05
CA ALA A 10 7.68 -13.38 0.20
C ALA A 10 7.77 -14.36 1.37
N ILE A 11 8.82 -14.25 2.18
CA ILE A 11 9.03 -15.05 3.38
C ILE A 11 8.72 -14.17 4.60
N PHE A 12 7.74 -14.59 5.40
CA PHE A 12 7.42 -13.97 6.68
C PHE A 12 8.18 -14.74 7.77
N ASN A 13 8.94 -14.05 8.63
CA ASN A 13 9.58 -14.66 9.79
C ASN A 13 8.72 -14.45 11.05
N ASP A 14 8.91 -15.30 12.05
CA ASP A 14 8.21 -15.21 13.34
C ASP A 14 8.58 -13.94 14.15
N ASN A 15 9.66 -13.25 13.76
CA ASN A 15 10.22 -12.06 14.44
C ASN A 15 10.12 -10.76 13.60
N GLY A 16 9.27 -10.70 12.57
CA GLY A 16 8.92 -9.47 11.84
C GLY A 16 10.08 -8.60 11.33
N ARG A 17 10.93 -9.09 10.41
CA ARG A 17 11.93 -8.27 9.69
C ARG A 17 11.52 -8.15 8.22
N PRO A 18 11.62 -6.99 7.51
CA PRO A 18 11.62 -5.58 7.86
C PRO A 18 10.44 -4.87 7.13
N LEU A 19 9.22 -5.34 7.35
CA LEU A 19 8.02 -4.71 6.81
C LEU A 19 7.49 -3.60 7.72
N TYR A 20 7.99 -3.55 8.97
CA TYR A 20 7.73 -2.52 9.96
C TYR A 20 9.00 -1.68 10.13
N LEU A 21 9.05 -0.51 9.47
CA LEU A 21 10.18 0.42 9.53
C LEU A 21 9.95 1.55 10.55
N GLY A 22 8.78 1.59 11.17
CA GLY A 22 8.27 2.69 11.97
C GLY A 22 8.44 4.01 11.21
N ARG A 23 9.11 4.96 11.84
CA ARG A 23 9.43 6.28 11.26
C ARG A 23 10.90 6.43 10.85
N SER A 24 11.62 5.33 10.62
CA SER A 24 13.03 5.41 10.19
C SER A 24 13.18 5.93 8.76
N LYS A 25 12.19 5.67 7.87
CA LYS A 25 12.17 6.13 6.48
C LYS A 25 10.75 6.44 6.03
N ARG A 26 10.58 7.51 5.26
CA ARG A 26 9.29 7.89 4.66
C ARG A 26 8.91 7.05 3.46
N ILE A 27 9.89 6.67 2.65
CA ILE A 27 9.64 5.99 1.37
C ILE A 27 9.60 4.48 1.61
N ALA A 28 8.53 3.83 1.12
CA ALA A 28 8.40 2.38 1.17
C ALA A 28 9.59 1.70 0.48
N SER A 29 10.15 0.70 1.16
CA SER A 29 11.23 -0.12 0.64
C SER A 29 10.80 -0.97 -0.57
N PRO A 30 11.73 -1.46 -1.40
CA PRO A 30 11.41 -2.38 -2.48
C PRO A 30 10.63 -3.62 -2.00
N GLU A 31 10.95 -4.14 -0.83
CA GLU A 31 10.29 -5.31 -0.21
C GLU A 31 8.85 -4.98 0.17
N GLN A 32 8.60 -3.81 0.76
CA GLN A 32 7.24 -3.34 1.05
C GLN A 32 6.44 -3.16 -0.24
N ARG A 33 7.03 -2.61 -1.31
CA ARG A 33 6.35 -2.48 -2.61
C ARG A 33 5.96 -3.83 -3.20
N LEU A 34 6.80 -4.84 -3.07
CA LEU A 34 6.49 -6.19 -3.53
C LEU A 34 5.27 -6.76 -2.78
N VAL A 35 5.22 -6.60 -1.45
CA VAL A 35 4.07 -7.03 -0.65
C VAL A 35 2.81 -6.26 -1.04
N LEU A 36 2.91 -4.95 -1.26
CA LEU A 36 1.79 -4.12 -1.71
C LEU A 36 1.27 -4.58 -3.08
N HIS A 37 2.14 -4.94 -4.03
CA HIS A 37 1.70 -5.50 -5.31
C HIS A 37 0.93 -6.81 -5.15
N ALA A 38 1.38 -7.70 -4.26
CA ALA A 38 0.69 -8.96 -3.99
C ALA A 38 -0.66 -8.75 -3.26
N ARG A 39 -0.71 -7.82 -2.30
CA ARG A 39 -1.87 -7.52 -1.46
C ARG A 39 -2.94 -6.71 -2.19
N ASP A 40 -2.54 -5.61 -2.81
CA ASP A 40 -3.45 -4.61 -3.37
C ASP A 40 -3.85 -4.95 -4.80
N ARG A 41 -2.98 -5.64 -5.55
CA ARG A 41 -3.17 -6.05 -6.96
C ARG A 41 -3.49 -4.91 -7.94
N GLY A 42 -3.44 -3.66 -7.49
CA GLY A 42 -3.89 -2.49 -8.23
C GLY A 42 -4.19 -1.32 -7.29
N CYS A 43 -4.82 -0.28 -7.83
CA CYS A 43 -5.35 0.82 -7.03
C CYS A 43 -6.44 0.28 -6.09
N THR A 44 -6.37 0.65 -4.81
CA THR A 44 -7.30 0.15 -3.80
C THR A 44 -8.58 0.98 -3.66
N HIS A 45 -8.65 2.13 -4.36
CA HIS A 45 -9.82 2.99 -4.40
C HIS A 45 -11.02 2.27 -5.05
N PRO A 46 -12.24 2.38 -4.50
CA PRO A 46 -13.41 1.71 -5.04
C PRO A 46 -13.67 2.05 -6.51
N GLY A 47 -13.83 1.03 -7.35
CA GLY A 47 -14.11 1.20 -8.77
C GLY A 47 -12.91 1.59 -9.65
N CYS A 48 -11.72 1.76 -9.07
CA CYS A 48 -10.50 1.99 -9.83
C CYS A 48 -9.85 0.65 -10.22
N HIS A 49 -9.52 0.47 -11.49
CA HIS A 49 -8.93 -0.77 -12.03
C HIS A 49 -7.50 -0.56 -12.51
N VAL A 50 -6.86 0.53 -12.09
CA VAL A 50 -5.48 0.81 -12.49
C VAL A 50 -4.55 -0.24 -11.89
N PRO A 51 -3.69 -0.85 -12.70
CA PRO A 51 -2.79 -1.90 -12.23
C PRO A 51 -1.68 -1.33 -11.35
N GLY A 52 -1.13 -2.18 -10.47
CA GLY A 52 -0.17 -1.77 -9.44
C GLY A 52 1.08 -1.08 -9.99
N TYR A 53 1.51 -1.40 -11.22
CA TYR A 53 2.67 -0.77 -11.87
C TYR A 53 2.46 0.70 -12.23
N LEU A 54 1.20 1.19 -12.29
CA LEU A 54 0.84 2.60 -12.47
C LEU A 54 0.44 3.27 -11.15
N CYS A 55 0.59 2.57 -10.04
CA CYS A 55 0.26 3.07 -8.71
C CYS A 55 1.52 3.53 -7.97
N GLN A 56 1.35 4.56 -7.16
CA GLN A 56 2.29 4.99 -6.13
C GLN A 56 1.85 4.46 -4.77
N VAL A 57 2.79 4.43 -3.84
CA VAL A 57 2.55 4.03 -2.46
C VAL A 57 2.23 5.25 -1.63
N HIS A 58 1.06 5.26 -1.00
CA HIS A 58 0.60 6.32 -0.11
C HIS A 58 0.33 5.78 1.28
N HIS A 59 0.67 6.53 2.32
CA HIS A 59 0.26 6.18 3.68
C HIS A 59 -1.24 6.43 3.88
N ILE A 60 -1.89 5.61 4.72
CA ILE A 60 -3.27 5.81 5.19
C ILE A 60 -3.27 6.92 6.25
N THR A 61 -2.45 6.75 7.29
CA THR A 61 -2.09 7.83 8.20
C THR A 61 -0.88 8.52 7.62
N ASP A 62 -1.04 9.78 7.20
CA ASP A 62 0.04 10.53 6.55
C ASP A 62 1.31 10.55 7.39
N TRP A 63 2.45 10.47 6.71
CA TRP A 63 3.75 10.66 7.34
C TRP A 63 3.86 11.98 8.12
N ALA A 64 3.24 13.05 7.61
CA ALA A 64 3.20 14.36 8.26
C ALA A 64 2.36 14.37 9.55
N HIS A 65 1.40 13.46 9.65
CA HIS A 65 0.54 13.24 10.82
C HIS A 65 1.00 12.04 11.66
N ASP A 66 2.32 11.86 11.73
CA ASP A 66 3.00 10.83 12.52
C ASP A 66 2.77 9.35 12.10
N GLY A 67 2.23 9.11 10.90
CA GLY A 67 2.04 7.74 10.41
C GLY A 67 3.35 6.99 10.13
N PRO A 68 3.45 5.69 10.45
CA PRO A 68 4.65 4.89 10.21
C PRO A 68 4.70 4.34 8.77
N THR A 69 5.89 4.03 8.28
CA THR A 69 6.06 3.22 7.06
C THR A 69 6.14 1.74 7.45
N ASP A 70 5.11 1.27 8.13
CA ASP A 70 4.88 -0.14 8.45
C ASP A 70 3.88 -0.71 7.47
N ILE A 71 4.03 -1.94 7.01
CA ILE A 71 3.29 -2.50 5.85
C ILE A 71 1.76 -2.41 5.93
N ASP A 72 1.20 -2.28 7.13
CA ASP A 72 -0.24 -2.11 7.34
C ASP A 72 -0.73 -0.68 7.07
N ASN A 73 0.17 0.31 7.01
CA ASN A 73 -0.15 1.72 6.78
C ASN A 73 -0.09 2.17 5.30
N PRO A 74 0.86 1.75 4.44
CA PRO A 74 0.86 2.14 3.05
C PRO A 74 -0.16 1.35 2.22
N THR A 75 -0.64 1.96 1.14
CA THR A 75 -1.58 1.40 0.16
C THR A 75 -1.23 1.90 -1.24
N SER A 76 -1.56 1.12 -2.26
CA SER A 76 -1.32 1.44 -3.67
C SER A 76 -2.44 2.31 -4.25
N HIS A 77 -2.12 3.53 -4.71
CA HIS A 77 -3.06 4.42 -5.40
C HIS A 77 -2.52 4.85 -6.76
N LYS A 78 -3.42 5.02 -7.73
CA LYS A 78 -3.08 5.63 -9.01
C LYS A 78 -2.41 6.99 -8.78
N THR A 79 -1.46 7.34 -9.65
CA THR A 79 -0.78 8.64 -9.66
C THR A 79 -1.75 9.78 -10.03
N ASP A 80 -2.67 10.13 -9.16
CA ASP A 80 -3.41 11.40 -9.15
C ASP A 80 -3.89 11.73 -7.72
N LEU A 81 -4.23 13.00 -7.47
CA LEU A 81 -4.65 13.49 -6.15
C LEU A 81 -6.07 13.05 -5.76
N THR A 82 -6.85 12.48 -6.68
CA THR A 82 -8.26 12.10 -6.44
C THR A 82 -8.39 10.69 -5.88
N HIS A 83 -7.30 10.04 -5.51
CA HIS A 83 -7.30 8.69 -4.93
C HIS A 83 -6.60 8.63 -3.58
N THR A 84 -6.15 9.78 -3.02
CA THR A 84 -5.57 9.80 -1.67
C THR A 84 -6.68 9.95 -0.60
N PRO A 85 -6.61 9.23 0.53
CA PRO A 85 -7.70 9.20 1.51
C PRO A 85 -7.93 10.57 2.16
N TYR A 86 -6.82 11.26 2.46
CA TYR A 86 -6.82 12.57 3.10
C TYR A 86 -7.48 13.64 2.23
N GLN A 87 -7.26 13.63 0.91
CA GLN A 87 -7.81 14.64 0.01
C GLN A 87 -9.31 14.46 -0.26
N MET A 88 -9.87 13.30 0.05
CA MET A 88 -11.26 12.97 -0.24
C MET A 88 -12.15 12.82 1.01
N GLY A 89 -11.62 13.02 2.22
CA GLY A 89 -12.39 12.86 3.47
C GLY A 89 -12.81 11.42 3.74
N TYR A 90 -12.02 10.43 3.31
CA TYR A 90 -12.27 9.02 3.60
C TYR A 90 -11.29 8.50 4.66
N ARG A 91 -11.80 7.71 5.60
CA ARG A 91 -11.01 6.80 6.42
C ARG A 91 -10.85 5.48 5.66
N VAL A 92 -9.61 5.00 5.58
CA VAL A 92 -9.26 3.74 4.92
C VAL A 92 -8.71 2.76 5.95
N GLN A 93 -9.18 1.52 5.92
CA GLN A 93 -8.68 0.45 6.78
C GLN A 93 -8.54 -0.84 5.98
N TYR A 94 -7.45 -1.58 6.22
CA TYR A 94 -7.31 -2.94 5.72
C TYR A 94 -7.89 -3.92 6.75
N THR A 95 -8.91 -4.69 6.37
CA THR A 95 -9.38 -5.81 7.20
C THR A 95 -8.68 -7.10 6.78
N THR A 96 -9.08 -8.24 7.36
CA THR A 96 -8.52 -9.57 7.04
C THR A 96 -8.56 -9.96 5.56
N SER A 97 -9.32 -9.26 4.70
CA SER A 97 -9.38 -9.58 3.27
C SER A 97 -9.74 -8.43 2.32
N ARG A 98 -10.04 -7.21 2.81
CA ARG A 98 -10.48 -6.11 1.94
C ARG A 98 -10.15 -4.74 2.49
N TRP A 99 -10.08 -3.77 1.59
CA TRP A 99 -10.06 -2.35 1.91
C TRP A 99 -11.47 -1.85 2.22
N LEU A 100 -11.62 -1.22 3.38
CA LEU A 100 -12.83 -0.49 3.75
C LEU A 100 -12.58 1.00 3.57
N TRP A 101 -13.40 1.63 2.73
CA TRP A 101 -13.45 3.07 2.52
C TRP A 101 -14.73 3.60 3.16
N THR A 102 -14.61 4.40 4.20
CA THR A 102 -15.75 5.03 4.89
C THR A 102 -15.57 6.54 4.90
N LEU A 103 -16.66 7.30 4.76
CA LEU A 103 -16.61 8.75 4.95
C LEU A 103 -16.15 9.05 6.39
N ALA A 104 -15.21 9.98 6.53
CA ALA A 104 -14.63 10.41 7.81
C ALA A 104 -15.49 11.47 8.51
#